data_AF-A0A951SYX2-F1
#
_entry.id   AF-A0A951SYX2-F1
#
_cell.length_a   1.000
_cell.length_b   1.000
_cell.length_c   1.000
_cell.angle_alpha   90.00
_cell.angle_beta   90.00
_cell.angle_gamma   90.00
#
_symmetry.space_group_name_H-M   'P 1'
#
loop_
_entity.id
_entity.type
_entity.pdbx_description
1 polymer ?
#
loop_
_entity_poly.entity_id
_entity_poly.type
_entity_poly.pdbx_seq_one_letter_code
_entity_poly.pdbx_strand_id
1 'polypeptide(L)'
;SVIAEGVESVEHGELLLLLGCRFGQGYGIAKPMPLDSFDEWLENWQPSSKWKDRPALSKDRIPVLIGLVAHQKWLRDFIEAITVSGNLPESVEATLDTDKCFLGQDIKLMKMKNQSGIQIEVIHRQLHNWAKQMFDEKNKNSSTWPAVYESMKLQLIAFSEELTNSLTLILEQKE
;
A
#
# COMPACT_ATOMS: atom_id res chain seq x y z
N SER A 1 6.32 -25.80 -0.54
CA SER A 1 5.41 -24.81 -1.15
C SER A 1 4.73 -24.04 -0.03
N VAL A 2 4.26 -22.82 -0.29
CA VAL A 2 3.46 -22.02 0.65
C VAL A 2 2.02 -22.01 0.14
N ILE A 3 1.07 -22.15 1.06
CA ILE A 3 -0.36 -22.01 0.80
C ILE A 3 -0.84 -20.76 1.53
N ALA A 4 -1.50 -19.85 0.83
CA ALA A 4 -2.12 -18.68 1.44
C ALA A 4 -3.58 -18.98 1.78
N GLU A 5 -3.91 -19.05 3.06
CA GLU A 5 -5.28 -19.19 3.53
C GLU A 5 -5.92 -17.80 3.75
N GLY A 6 -7.24 -17.73 3.62
CA GLY A 6 -7.99 -16.48 3.78
C GLY A 6 -7.92 -15.54 2.56
N VAL A 7 -7.81 -16.06 1.35
CA VAL A 7 -7.90 -15.24 0.13
C VAL A 7 -9.33 -14.71 -0.02
N GLU A 8 -9.57 -13.42 0.21
CA GLU A 8 -10.92 -12.86 0.25
C GLU A 8 -11.38 -12.21 -1.06
N SER A 9 -10.45 -11.75 -1.91
CA SER A 9 -10.77 -11.04 -3.16
C SER A 9 -9.80 -11.39 -4.30
N VAL A 10 -10.16 -10.98 -5.52
CA VAL A 10 -9.30 -11.13 -6.70
C VAL A 10 -7.99 -10.38 -6.49
N GLU A 11 -8.07 -9.14 -5.99
CA GLU A 11 -6.94 -8.25 -5.75
C GLU A 11 -6.01 -8.81 -4.64
N HIS A 12 -6.56 -9.49 -3.64
CA HIS A 12 -5.77 -10.21 -2.63
C HIS A 12 -4.98 -11.36 -3.29
N GLY A 13 -5.63 -12.15 -4.14
CA GLY A 13 -4.94 -13.21 -4.91
C GLY A 13 -3.85 -12.66 -5.84
N GLU A 14 -4.08 -11.50 -6.47
CA GLU A 14 -3.09 -10.82 -7.30
C GLU A 14 -1.82 -10.48 -6.51
N LEU A 15 -1.96 -9.94 -5.29
CA LEU A 15 -0.83 -9.63 -4.42
C LEU A 15 -0.05 -10.89 -4.02
N LEU A 16 -0.75 -11.97 -3.67
CA LEU A 16 -0.13 -13.25 -3.31
C LEU A 16 0.64 -13.86 -4.47
N LEU A 17 0.12 -13.74 -5.70
CA LEU A 17 0.83 -14.16 -6.91
C LEU A 17 2.10 -13.36 -7.15
N LEU A 18 2.09 -12.04 -6.92
CA LEU A 18 3.28 -11.20 -6.99
C LEU A 18 4.35 -11.65 -5.98
N LEU A 19 3.95 -12.12 -4.81
CA LEU A 19 4.84 -12.66 -3.77
C LEU A 19 5.29 -14.12 -4.04
N GLY A 20 4.90 -14.71 -5.17
CA GLY A 20 5.27 -16.09 -5.52
C GLY A 20 4.39 -17.17 -4.89
N CYS A 21 3.35 -16.81 -4.15
CA CYS A 21 2.38 -17.78 -3.67
C CYS A 21 1.51 -18.25 -4.84
N ARG A 22 1.45 -19.58 -5.06
CA ARG A 22 0.72 -20.20 -6.18
C ARG A 22 -0.43 -21.09 -5.74
N PHE A 23 -0.52 -21.34 -4.43
CA PHE A 23 -1.60 -22.10 -3.81
C PHE A 23 -2.33 -21.16 -2.86
N GLY A 24 -3.66 -21.20 -2.86
CA GLY A 24 -4.44 -20.42 -1.94
C GLY A 24 -5.81 -21.02 -1.69
N GLN A 25 -6.42 -20.60 -0.58
CA GLN A 25 -7.78 -20.95 -0.20
C GLN A 25 -8.46 -19.73 0.41
N GLY A 26 -9.72 -19.52 0.08
CA GLY A 26 -10.54 -18.47 0.68
C GLY A 26 -11.71 -18.07 -0.22
N TYR A 27 -12.55 -17.17 0.29
CA TYR A 27 -13.80 -16.77 -0.36
C TYR A 27 -13.62 -16.10 -1.73
N GLY A 28 -12.46 -15.52 -1.99
CA GLY A 28 -12.08 -14.98 -3.30
C GLY A 28 -11.82 -16.06 -4.35
N ILE A 29 -11.63 -17.32 -3.95
CA ILE A 29 -11.50 -18.48 -4.85
C ILE A 29 -12.84 -19.22 -4.91
N ALA A 30 -13.36 -19.60 -3.75
CA ALA A 30 -14.65 -20.26 -3.61
C ALA A 30 -15.17 -20.11 -2.17
N LYS A 31 -16.48 -19.94 -2.01
CA LYS A 31 -17.14 -20.06 -0.71
C LYS A 31 -17.25 -21.55 -0.32
N PRO A 32 -17.37 -21.87 0.98
CA PRO A 32 -17.73 -23.22 1.43
C PRO A 32 -18.99 -23.71 0.70
N MET A 33 -18.95 -24.95 0.24
CA MET A 33 -20.04 -25.58 -0.50
C MET A 33 -20.31 -26.99 0.02
N PRO A 34 -21.53 -27.53 -0.13
CA PRO A 34 -21.81 -28.94 0.11
C PRO A 34 -20.98 -29.84 -0.80
N LEU A 35 -20.72 -31.08 -0.35
CA LEU A 35 -19.94 -32.06 -1.12
C LEU A 35 -20.53 -32.30 -2.52
N ASP A 36 -21.86 -32.41 -2.61
CA ASP A 36 -22.57 -32.70 -3.87
C ASP A 36 -22.43 -31.57 -4.92
N SER A 37 -21.99 -30.38 -4.50
CA SER A 37 -21.73 -29.24 -5.40
C SER A 37 -20.26 -29.12 -5.81
N PHE A 38 -19.37 -29.94 -5.24
CA PHE A 38 -17.93 -29.83 -5.47
C PHE A 38 -17.54 -30.23 -6.89
N ASP A 39 -18.07 -31.34 -7.40
CA ASP A 39 -17.73 -31.84 -8.74
C ASP A 39 -18.14 -30.82 -9.81
N GLU A 40 -19.34 -30.25 -9.70
CA GLU A 40 -19.82 -29.17 -10.58
C GLU A 40 -18.93 -27.92 -10.47
N TRP A 41 -18.53 -27.54 -9.26
CA TRP A 41 -17.61 -26.42 -9.08
C TRP A 41 -16.25 -26.71 -9.73
N LEU A 42 -15.69 -27.90 -9.54
CA LEU A 42 -14.37 -28.27 -10.05
C LEU A 42 -14.34 -28.25 -11.59
N GLU A 43 -15.41 -28.70 -12.24
CA GLU A 43 -15.54 -28.68 -13.71
C GLU A 43 -15.67 -27.26 -14.27
N ASN A 44 -16.36 -26.38 -13.56
CA ASN A 44 -16.67 -25.03 -14.04
C ASN A 44 -15.71 -23.94 -13.54
N TRP A 45 -14.93 -24.22 -12.49
CA TRP A 45 -14.09 -23.22 -11.87
C TRP A 45 -12.99 -22.77 -12.81
N GLN A 46 -12.83 -21.46 -12.91
CA GLN A 46 -11.76 -20.81 -13.64
C GLN A 46 -11.15 -19.73 -12.75
N PRO A 47 -9.80 -19.65 -12.68
CA PRO A 47 -9.18 -18.54 -12.00
C PRO A 47 -9.51 -17.25 -12.73
N SER A 48 -9.60 -16.15 -11.97
CA SER A 48 -9.73 -14.81 -12.55
C SER A 48 -8.69 -14.60 -13.66
N SER A 49 -9.09 -13.93 -14.75
CA SER A 49 -8.15 -13.58 -15.82
C SER A 49 -6.97 -12.75 -15.31
N LYS A 50 -7.16 -11.98 -14.23
CA LYS A 50 -6.09 -11.22 -13.55
C LYS A 50 -5.02 -12.09 -12.87
N TRP A 51 -5.31 -13.37 -12.64
CA TRP A 51 -4.39 -14.33 -12.04
C TRP A 51 -3.62 -15.15 -13.08
N LYS A 52 -4.15 -15.26 -14.30
CA LYS A 52 -3.53 -16.05 -15.38
C LYS A 52 -2.21 -15.42 -15.80
N ASP A 53 -1.20 -16.26 -16.00
CA ASP A 53 0.12 -15.91 -16.52
C ASP A 53 0.83 -14.77 -15.77
N ARG A 54 0.52 -14.59 -14.48
CA ARG A 54 1.17 -13.57 -13.66
C ARG A 54 2.49 -14.09 -13.10
N PRO A 55 3.65 -13.58 -13.55
CA PRO A 55 4.93 -13.94 -12.96
C PRO A 55 5.02 -13.41 -11.53
N ALA A 56 5.81 -14.09 -10.69
CA ALA A 56 6.18 -13.53 -9.40
C ALA A 56 7.06 -12.30 -9.64
N LEU A 57 7.00 -11.33 -8.74
CA LEU A 57 7.98 -10.25 -8.73
C LEU A 57 9.36 -10.83 -8.44
N SER A 58 10.37 -10.26 -9.09
CA SER A 58 11.74 -10.51 -8.66
C SER A 58 11.93 -10.00 -7.22
N LYS A 59 12.81 -10.68 -6.48
CA LYS A 59 13.01 -10.45 -5.05
C LYS A 59 13.48 -9.04 -4.72
N ASP A 60 14.15 -8.37 -5.66
CA ASP A 60 14.58 -6.97 -5.52
C ASP A 60 13.41 -5.98 -5.56
N ARG A 61 12.24 -6.39 -6.09
CA ARG A 61 11.04 -5.54 -6.18
C ARG A 61 10.03 -5.77 -5.07
N ILE A 62 10.16 -6.85 -4.31
CA ILE A 62 9.30 -7.12 -3.14
C ILE A 62 9.35 -5.96 -2.12
N PRO A 63 10.52 -5.38 -1.78
CA PRO A 63 10.57 -4.23 -0.89
C PRO A 63 9.77 -3.01 -1.39
N VAL A 64 9.73 -2.77 -2.71
CA VAL A 64 8.92 -1.70 -3.33
C VAL A 64 7.44 -1.94 -3.10
N LEU A 65 6.97 -3.18 -3.30
CA LEU A 65 5.58 -3.58 -3.05
C LEU A 65 5.21 -3.43 -1.57
N ILE A 66 6.08 -3.87 -0.66
CA ILE A 66 5.85 -3.70 0.79
C ILE A 66 5.82 -2.22 1.16
N GLY A 67 6.73 -1.41 0.62
CA GLY A 67 6.77 0.03 0.82
C GLY A 67 5.48 0.72 0.37
N LEU A 68 4.94 0.34 -0.79
CA LEU A 68 3.65 0.82 -1.29
C LEU A 68 2.50 0.51 -0.31
N VAL A 69 2.36 -0.77 0.09
CA VAL A 69 1.28 -1.21 0.98
C VAL A 69 1.40 -0.56 2.36
N ALA A 70 2.63 -0.45 2.88
CA ALA A 70 2.93 0.21 4.15
C ALA A 70 2.53 1.68 4.13
N HIS A 71 2.82 2.40 3.03
CA HIS A 71 2.43 3.80 2.85
C HIS A 71 0.92 3.99 2.77
N GLN A 72 0.22 3.14 2.00
CA GLN A 72 -1.24 3.18 1.92
C GLN A 72 -1.89 2.97 3.30
N LYS A 73 -1.33 2.06 4.11
CA LYS A 73 -1.80 1.87 5.49
C LYS A 73 -1.49 3.09 6.36
N TRP A 74 -0.26 3.59 6.31
CA TRP A 74 0.16 4.75 7.08
C TRP A 74 -0.71 5.97 6.83
N LEU A 75 -1.04 6.26 5.57
CA LEU A 75 -1.92 7.38 5.22
C LEU A 75 -3.31 7.25 5.85
N ARG A 76 -3.91 6.05 5.78
CA ARG A 76 -5.22 5.80 6.40
C ARG A 76 -5.16 6.02 7.92
N ASP A 77 -4.17 5.44 8.58
CA ASP A 77 -3.99 5.55 10.02
C ASP A 77 -3.77 7.02 10.42
N PHE A 78 -2.98 7.78 9.64
CA PHE A 78 -2.74 9.21 9.87
C PHE A 78 -4.01 10.04 9.72
N ILE A 79 -4.78 9.86 8.65
CA ILE A 79 -6.04 10.59 8.41
C ILE A 79 -7.08 10.26 9.49
N GLU A 80 -7.17 8.99 9.90
CA GLU A 80 -8.08 8.57 10.98
C GLU A 80 -7.68 9.22 12.30
N ALA A 81 -6.39 9.18 12.66
CA ALA A 81 -5.91 9.76 13.91
C ALA A 81 -6.07 11.29 13.97
N ILE A 82 -5.78 11.99 12.87
CA ILE A 82 -5.88 13.44 12.81
C ILE A 82 -7.34 13.92 12.81
N THR A 83 -8.30 13.07 12.46
CA THR A 83 -9.74 13.39 12.48
C THR A 83 -10.42 13.02 13.80
N VAL A 84 -10.18 11.81 14.31
CA VAL A 84 -10.96 11.23 15.40
C VAL A 84 -10.29 11.41 16.77
N SER A 85 -9.02 11.00 16.92
CA SER A 85 -8.39 10.86 18.24
C SER A 85 -7.72 12.14 18.74
N GLY A 86 -7.39 13.08 17.85
CA GLY A 86 -6.68 14.30 18.23
C GLY A 86 -5.19 14.11 18.49
N ASN A 87 -4.77 12.88 18.83
CA ASN A 87 -3.38 12.45 18.99
C ASN A 87 -3.03 11.39 17.95
N LEU A 88 -1.78 11.40 17.49
CA LEU A 88 -1.25 10.35 16.62
C LEU A 88 -0.83 9.13 17.45
N PRO A 89 -1.06 7.90 16.95
CA PRO A 89 -0.39 6.72 17.49
C PRO A 89 1.13 6.90 17.42
N GLU A 90 1.87 6.39 18.42
CA GLU A 90 3.34 6.49 18.47
C GLU A 90 4.00 6.00 17.17
N SER A 91 3.47 4.92 16.58
CA SER A 91 3.95 4.37 15.32
C SER A 91 3.81 5.33 14.13
N VAL A 92 2.72 6.12 14.09
CA VAL A 92 2.46 7.09 13.03
C VAL A 92 3.27 8.36 13.26
N GLU A 93 3.33 8.84 14.51
CA GLU A 93 4.11 10.03 14.87
C GLU A 93 5.60 9.82 14.64
N ALA A 94 6.15 8.69 15.07
CA ALA A 94 7.55 8.35 14.85
C ALA A 94 7.92 8.31 13.36
N THR A 95 6.97 7.93 12.50
CA THR A 95 7.16 7.81 11.06
C THR A 95 6.76 9.07 10.28
N LEU A 96 6.42 10.18 10.94
CA LEU A 96 6.45 11.51 10.30
C LEU A 96 7.88 11.88 9.86
N ASP A 97 8.88 11.34 10.55
CA ASP A 97 10.26 11.32 10.10
C ASP A 97 10.42 10.32 8.95
N THR A 98 10.75 10.83 7.76
CA THR A 98 10.88 10.03 6.54
C THR A 98 11.87 8.89 6.69
N ASP A 99 12.91 9.06 7.52
CA ASP A 99 13.98 8.09 7.66
C ASP A 99 13.60 6.94 8.60
N LYS A 100 12.46 7.05 9.29
CA LYS A 100 11.92 6.04 10.19
C LYS A 100 10.82 5.18 9.57
N CYS A 101 10.29 5.56 8.40
CA CYS A 101 9.29 4.75 7.70
C CYS A 101 9.94 3.60 6.91
N PHE A 102 9.18 2.55 6.60
CA PHE A 102 9.70 1.38 5.89
C PHE A 102 10.37 1.74 4.56
N LEU A 103 9.75 2.63 3.78
CA LEU A 103 10.28 3.06 2.49
C LEU A 103 11.59 3.84 2.64
N GLY A 104 11.69 4.74 3.61
CA GLY A 104 12.90 5.51 3.89
C GLY A 104 14.05 4.65 4.42
N GLN A 105 13.73 3.54 5.09
CA GLN A 105 14.72 2.56 5.55
C GLN A 105 15.17 1.60 4.44
N ASP A 106 14.45 1.53 3.31
CA ASP A 106 14.88 0.73 2.16
C ASP A 106 16.04 1.40 1.42
N ILE A 107 17.24 1.08 1.87
CA ILE A 107 18.50 1.59 1.32
C ILE A 107 18.63 1.34 -0.18
N LYS A 108 18.06 0.25 -0.72
CA LYS A 108 18.22 -0.07 -2.16
C LYS A 108 17.33 0.82 -3.01
N LEU A 109 16.05 0.94 -2.64
CA LEU A 109 15.09 1.79 -3.35
C LEU A 109 15.48 3.27 -3.23
N MET A 110 15.83 3.72 -2.03
CA MET A 110 16.22 5.12 -1.78
C MET A 110 17.58 5.50 -2.39
N LYS A 111 18.42 4.53 -2.76
CA LYS A 111 19.69 4.78 -3.49
C LYS A 111 19.59 4.56 -4.99
N MET A 112 18.39 4.33 -5.53
CA MET A 112 18.20 4.25 -6.98
C MET A 112 18.57 5.60 -7.61
N LYS A 113 19.70 5.62 -8.34
CA LYS A 113 20.23 6.84 -8.99
C LYS A 113 19.58 7.18 -10.33
N ASN A 114 18.51 6.47 -10.70
CA ASN A 114 17.76 6.76 -11.92
C ASN A 114 16.65 7.79 -11.64
N GLN A 115 16.02 8.29 -12.71
CA GLN A 115 14.99 9.31 -12.60
C GLN A 115 13.82 8.89 -11.69
N SER A 116 13.40 7.62 -11.75
CA SER A 116 12.32 7.08 -10.93
C SER A 116 12.66 7.10 -9.44
N GLY A 117 13.89 6.72 -9.06
CA GLY A 117 14.35 6.77 -7.67
C GLY A 117 14.37 8.19 -7.12
N ILE A 118 14.91 9.14 -7.90
CA ILE A 118 14.93 10.57 -7.53
C ILE A 118 13.51 11.11 -7.34
N GLN A 119 12.60 10.80 -8.27
CA GLN A 119 11.22 11.26 -8.20
C GLN A 119 10.50 10.69 -6.96
N ILE A 120 10.66 9.38 -6.69
CA ILE A 120 10.08 8.74 -5.51
C ILE A 120 10.60 9.38 -4.24
N GLU A 121 11.91 9.61 -4.12
CA GLU A 121 12.49 10.26 -2.94
C GLU A 121 11.90 11.65 -2.72
N VAL A 122 11.76 12.46 -3.77
CA VAL A 122 11.20 13.81 -3.69
C VAL A 122 9.75 13.78 -3.22
N ILE A 123 8.89 13.00 -3.87
CA ILE A 123 7.46 12.92 -3.53
C ILE A 123 7.28 12.34 -2.12
N HIS A 124 8.06 11.31 -1.78
CA HIS A 124 8.06 10.70 -0.47
C HIS A 124 8.37 11.72 0.64
N ARG A 125 9.40 12.55 0.47
CA ARG A 125 9.73 13.62 1.43
C ARG A 125 8.64 14.68 1.49
N GLN A 126 8.05 15.06 0.34
CA GLN A 126 6.95 16.03 0.30
C GLN A 126 5.74 15.54 1.08
N LEU A 127 5.35 14.28 0.91
CA LEU A 127 4.23 13.63 1.61
C LEU A 127 4.41 13.70 3.14
N HIS A 128 5.54 13.24 3.66
CA HIS A 128 5.80 13.24 5.11
C HIS A 128 5.92 14.66 5.69
N ASN A 129 6.60 15.57 4.98
CA ASN A 129 6.69 16.96 5.41
C ASN A 129 5.31 17.63 5.46
N TRP A 130 4.45 17.32 4.49
CA TRP A 130 3.09 17.85 4.45
C TRP A 130 2.22 17.29 5.59
N ALA A 131 2.31 15.98 5.86
CA ALA A 131 1.64 15.38 7.00
C ALA A 131 2.09 15.99 8.33
N LYS A 132 3.40 16.25 8.48
CA LYS A 132 3.94 16.94 9.66
C LYS A 132 3.38 18.36 9.79
N GLN A 133 3.29 19.12 8.69
CA GLN A 133 2.66 20.44 8.68
C GLN A 133 1.18 20.37 9.08
N MET A 134 0.44 19.38 8.57
CA MET A 134 -0.96 19.15 8.97
C MET A 134 -1.10 18.89 10.46
N PHE A 135 -0.23 18.04 11.02
CA PHE A 135 -0.24 17.74 12.45
C PHE A 135 0.08 18.99 13.30
N ASP A 136 1.10 19.76 12.91
CA ASP A 136 1.47 21.00 13.56
C ASP A 136 0.34 22.05 13.53
N GLU A 137 -0.33 22.21 12.37
CA GLU A 137 -1.42 23.16 12.17
C GLU A 137 -2.62 22.83 13.07
N LYS A 138 -3.00 21.55 13.13
CA LYS A 138 -4.06 21.08 14.04
C LYS A 138 -3.75 21.41 15.50
N ASN A 139 -2.50 21.20 15.92
CA ASN A 139 -2.07 21.36 17.31
C ASN A 139 -1.88 22.82 17.71
N LYS A 140 -1.37 23.68 16.81
CA LYS A 140 -1.06 25.08 17.10
C LYS A 140 -2.27 26.00 16.87
N ASN A 141 -3.08 25.70 15.85
CA ASN A 141 -4.14 26.58 15.37
C ASN A 141 -5.49 25.86 15.33
N SER A 142 -5.90 25.25 16.45
CA SER A 142 -7.12 24.43 16.51
C SER A 142 -8.41 25.16 16.12
N SER A 143 -8.44 26.50 16.18
CA SER A 143 -9.58 27.32 15.75
C SER A 143 -9.66 27.51 14.23
N THR A 144 -8.54 27.53 13.51
CA THR A 144 -8.50 27.66 12.04
C THR A 144 -8.43 26.30 11.34
N TRP A 145 -8.02 25.25 12.04
CA TRP A 145 -7.93 23.88 11.54
C TRP A 145 -9.15 23.42 10.71
N PRO A 146 -10.41 23.59 11.17
CA PRO A 146 -11.56 23.15 10.38
C PRO A 146 -11.68 23.81 9.00
N ALA A 147 -11.21 25.05 8.86
CA ALA A 147 -11.26 25.79 7.60
C ALA A 147 -10.18 25.36 6.59
N VAL A 148 -9.03 24.88 7.09
CA VAL A 148 -7.89 24.49 6.24
C VAL A 148 -7.79 22.99 6.01
N TYR A 149 -8.41 22.18 6.88
CA TYR A 149 -8.29 20.71 6.88
C TYR A 149 -8.52 20.07 5.52
N GLU A 150 -9.66 20.35 4.87
CA GLU A 150 -10.00 19.70 3.60
C GLU A 150 -8.99 20.04 2.49
N SER A 151 -8.52 21.29 2.43
CA SER A 151 -7.50 21.68 1.45
C SER A 151 -6.17 20.96 1.68
N MET A 152 -5.74 20.85 2.95
CA MET A 152 -4.50 20.17 3.30
C MET A 152 -4.61 18.66 3.06
N LYS A 153 -5.76 18.06 3.39
CA LYS A 153 -6.04 16.64 3.14
C LYS A 153 -5.99 16.30 1.66
N LEU A 154 -6.61 17.13 0.80
CA LEU A 154 -6.57 16.92 -0.65
C LEU A 154 -5.14 16.93 -1.18
N GLN A 155 -4.30 17.86 -0.71
CA GLN A 155 -2.90 17.91 -1.10
C GLN A 155 -2.10 16.69 -0.60
N LEU A 156 -2.38 16.20 0.62
CA LEU A 156 -1.75 15.00 1.15
C LEU A 156 -2.10 13.76 0.31
N ILE A 157 -3.39 13.61 -0.06
CA ILE A 157 -3.86 12.52 -0.91
C ILE A 157 -3.19 12.60 -2.29
N ALA A 158 -3.09 13.79 -2.87
CA ALA A 158 -2.42 13.98 -4.16
C ALA A 158 -0.95 13.50 -4.14
N PHE A 159 -0.18 13.85 -3.10
CA PHE A 159 1.19 13.32 -2.94
C PHE A 159 1.20 11.78 -2.79
N SER A 160 0.24 11.21 -2.07
CA SER A 160 0.14 9.75 -1.91
C SER A 160 -0.21 9.03 -3.21
N GLU A 161 -1.08 9.61 -4.03
CA GLU A 161 -1.44 9.07 -5.34
C GLU A 161 -0.23 9.13 -6.29
N GLU A 162 0.51 10.23 -6.31
CA GLU A 162 1.72 10.37 -7.13
C GLU A 162 2.81 9.37 -6.71
N LEU A 163 3.00 9.17 -5.40
CA LEU A 163 3.93 8.16 -4.87
C LEU A 163 3.47 6.74 -5.26
N THR A 164 2.17 6.46 -5.12
CA THR A 164 1.58 5.16 -5.49
C THR A 164 1.79 4.85 -6.96
N ASN A 165 1.54 5.81 -7.84
CA ASN A 165 1.73 5.67 -9.27
C ASN A 165 3.21 5.43 -9.61
N SER A 166 4.11 6.19 -8.99
CA SER A 166 5.56 6.04 -9.20
C SER A 166 6.10 4.67 -8.77
N LEU A 167 5.66 4.16 -7.62
CA LEU A 167 6.01 2.82 -7.14
C LEU A 167 5.40 1.72 -8.02
N THR A 168 4.16 1.90 -8.45
CA THR A 168 3.46 0.94 -9.34
C THR A 168 4.18 0.81 -10.68
N LEU A 169 4.64 1.92 -11.26
CA LEU A 169 5.43 1.89 -12.49
C LEU A 169 6.72 1.07 -12.36
N ILE A 170 7.39 1.11 -11.19
CA ILE A 170 8.56 0.24 -10.93
C ILE A 170 8.15 -1.23 -10.87
N LEU A 171 7.00 -1.52 -10.26
CA LEU A 171 6.50 -2.90 -10.16
C LEU A 171 6.10 -3.48 -11.54
N GLU A 172 5.60 -2.65 -12.45
CA GLU A 172 5.11 -3.06 -13.78
C GLU A 172 6.18 -3.12 -14.88
N GLN A 173 7.34 -2.48 -14.71
CA GLN A 173 8.41 -2.52 -15.71
C GLN A 173 8.85 -3.98 -15.98
N LYS A 174 8.77 -4.48 -17.20
CA LYS A 174 9.32 -5.82 -17.50
C LYS A 174 10.84 -5.79 -17.40
N GLU A 175 11.44 -6.85 -16.85
CA GLU A 175 12.89 -7.08 -16.88
C GLU A 175 13.41 -7.23 -18.32
#